data_AF-A0A196SD49-F1
#
_entry.id   AF-A0A196SD49-F1
#
_cell.length_a   1.000
_cell.length_b   1.000
_cell.length_c   1.000
_cell.angle_alpha   90.00
_cell.angle_beta   90.00
_cell.angle_gamma   90.00
#
_symmetry.space_group_name_H-M   'P 1'
#
loop_
_entity.id
_entity.type
_entity.pdbx_description
1 polymer ?
#
loop_
_entity_poly.entity_id
_entity_poly.type
_entity_poly.pdbx_seq_one_letter_code
_entity_poly.pdbx_strand_id
1 'polypeptide(L)'
;TDSSADCAALLQALLLRLQKAAVMGDWKSRRAAIRTLGKIALVSEEPVRLSVYELLQNLTTAASGEEGTVYNDLVEPILDVLDEVYETIENEGDPTPIIERERVLFHQSVIH
;
A
#
# COMPACT_ATOMS: atom_id res chain seq x y z
N THR A 1 -23.84 -3.69 18.08
CA THR A 1 -23.37 -2.94 16.89
C THR A 1 -22.05 -2.20 17.13
N ASP A 2 -21.31 -2.46 18.23
CA ASP A 2 -20.01 -1.83 18.51
C ASP A 2 -18.82 -2.37 17.68
N SER A 3 -18.85 -3.65 17.31
CA SER A 3 -17.68 -4.34 16.75
C SER A 3 -17.16 -3.76 15.42
N SER A 4 -18.00 -3.13 14.60
CA SER A 4 -17.57 -2.55 13.31
C SER A 4 -16.91 -1.18 13.49
N ALA A 5 -17.37 -0.39 14.46
CA ALA A 5 -16.78 0.91 14.77
C ALA A 5 -15.38 0.74 15.39
N ASP A 6 -15.23 -0.25 16.28
CA ASP A 6 -13.94 -0.62 16.86
C ASP A 6 -12.94 -1.11 15.80
N CYS A 7 -13.40 -1.89 14.82
CA CYS A 7 -12.56 -2.38 13.73
C CYS A 7 -12.08 -1.24 12.83
N ALA A 8 -12.96 -0.28 12.50
CA ALA A 8 -12.59 0.89 11.70
C ALA A 8 -11.59 1.80 12.43
N ALA A 9 -11.80 2.06 13.72
CA ALA A 9 -10.88 2.85 14.54
C ALA A 9 -9.49 2.19 14.64
N LEU A 10 -9.47 0.86 14.80
CA LEU A 10 -8.23 0.09 14.86
C LEU A 10 -7.48 0.14 13.51
N LEU A 11 -8.19 -0.02 12.39
CA LEU A 11 -7.60 0.10 11.06
C LEU A 11 -7.02 1.50 10.83
N GLN A 12 -7.74 2.55 11.18
CA GLN A 12 -7.26 3.92 11.03
C GLN A 12 -6.00 4.17 11.88
N ALA A 13 -5.98 3.67 13.12
CA ALA A 13 -4.81 3.76 13.99
C ALA A 13 -3.60 3.00 13.42
N LEU A 14 -3.83 1.83 12.80
CA LEU A 14 -2.78 1.06 12.11
C LEU A 14 -2.23 1.80 10.89
N LEU A 15 -3.09 2.33 10.02
CA LEU A 15 -2.69 3.09 8.85
C LEU A 15 -1.84 4.31 9.23
N LEU A 16 -2.25 5.05 10.28
CA LEU A 16 -1.48 6.19 10.79
C LEU A 16 -0.09 5.77 11.29
N ARG A 17 0.02 4.64 11.99
CA ARG A 17 1.31 4.12 12.47
C ARG A 17 2.21 3.69 11.32
N LEU A 18 1.64 3.06 10.30
CA LEU A 18 2.37 2.65 9.10
C LEU A 18 2.85 3.87 8.30
N GLN A 19 2.00 4.87 8.09
CA GLN A 19 2.41 6.13 7.47
C GLN A 19 3.56 6.79 8.24
N LYS A 20 3.45 6.87 9.57
CA LYS A 20 4.51 7.43 10.41
C LYS A 20 5.83 6.69 10.25
N ALA A 21 5.79 5.35 10.20
CA ALA A 21 6.97 4.52 9.99
C ALA A 21 7.54 4.65 8.55
N ALA A 22 6.66 4.78 7.55
CA ALA A 22 7.03 4.99 6.16
C ALA A 22 7.74 6.34 5.92
N VAL A 23 7.44 7.37 6.72
CA VAL A 23 8.06 8.70 6.59
C VAL A 23 9.26 8.88 7.53
N MET A 24 9.10 8.53 8.80
CA MET A 24 10.05 8.88 9.87
C MET A 24 10.85 7.70 10.41
N GLY A 25 10.58 6.48 9.96
CA GLY A 25 11.33 5.30 10.40
C GLY A 25 12.78 5.31 9.90
N ASP A 26 13.60 4.42 10.45
CA ASP A 26 14.85 4.05 9.77
C ASP A 26 14.56 3.36 8.43
N TRP A 27 15.57 3.18 7.59
CA TRP A 27 15.39 2.59 6.25
C TRP A 27 14.70 1.22 6.28
N LYS A 28 14.98 0.40 7.31
CA LYS A 28 14.34 -0.91 7.47
C LYS A 28 12.85 -0.78 7.78
N SER A 29 12.49 0.14 8.68
CA SER A 29 11.11 0.40 9.09
C SER A 29 10.31 1.05 7.98
N ARG A 30 10.90 1.99 7.24
CA ARG A 30 10.31 2.62 6.04
C ARG A 30 9.91 1.56 5.02
N ARG A 31 10.85 0.68 4.64
CA ARG A 31 10.60 -0.41 3.70
C ARG A 31 9.51 -1.37 4.17
N ALA A 32 9.56 -1.78 5.43
CA ALA A 32 8.56 -2.70 6.00
C ALA A 32 7.16 -2.07 6.02
N ALA A 33 7.07 -0.78 6.36
CA ALA A 33 5.82 -0.04 6.38
C ALA A 33 5.21 0.09 4.98
N ILE A 34 5.99 0.51 3.98
CA ILE A 34 5.54 0.65 2.59
C ILE A 34 5.04 -0.69 2.02
N ARG A 35 5.77 -1.78 2.25
CA ARG A 35 5.32 -3.13 1.85
C ARG A 35 4.03 -3.54 2.55
N THR A 36 3.87 -3.18 3.81
CA THR A 36 2.66 -3.50 4.57
C THR A 36 1.47 -2.68 4.05
N LEU A 37 1.68 -1.41 3.71
CA LEU A 37 0.68 -0.58 3.05
C LEU A 37 0.24 -1.19 1.71
N GLY A 38 1.18 -1.57 0.83
CA GLY A 38 0.84 -2.25 -0.42
C GLY A 38 0.00 -3.52 -0.22
N LYS A 39 0.34 -4.36 0.77
CA LYS A 39 -0.47 -5.53 1.12
C LYS A 39 -1.89 -5.17 1.55
N ILE A 40 -2.04 -4.14 2.38
CA ILE A 40 -3.36 -3.67 2.83
C ILE A 40 -4.17 -3.19 1.63
N ALA A 41 -3.57 -2.39 0.73
CA ALA A 41 -4.27 -1.89 -0.45
C ALA A 41 -4.80 -3.04 -1.34
N LEU A 42 -4.00 -4.07 -1.58
CA LEU A 42 -4.39 -5.19 -2.45
C LEU A 42 -5.54 -6.03 -1.90
N VAL A 43 -5.59 -6.23 -0.58
CA VAL A 43 -6.59 -7.12 0.04
C VAL A 43 -7.82 -6.39 0.57
N SER A 44 -7.82 -5.06 0.54
CA SER A 44 -8.93 -4.26 1.06
C SER A 44 -9.83 -3.78 -0.06
N GLU A 45 -11.11 -3.61 0.27
CA GLU A 45 -12.08 -2.91 -0.56
C GLU A 45 -12.02 -1.39 -0.32
N GLU A 46 -12.86 -0.65 -1.02
CA GLU A 46 -13.06 0.77 -0.77
C GLU A 46 -13.74 1.01 0.60
N PRO A 47 -13.42 2.10 1.32
CA PRO A 47 -12.51 3.21 0.94
C PRO A 47 -11.04 2.99 1.35
N VAL A 48 -10.71 1.82 1.90
CA VAL A 48 -9.39 1.56 2.50
C VAL A 48 -8.31 1.53 1.44
N ARG A 49 -8.57 0.84 0.32
CA ARG A 49 -7.62 0.75 -0.80
C ARG A 49 -7.27 2.14 -1.34
N LEU A 50 -8.26 2.99 -1.64
CA LEU A 50 -8.02 4.36 -2.09
C LEU A 50 -7.22 5.18 -1.07
N SER A 51 -7.56 5.09 0.21
CA SER A 51 -6.83 5.79 1.28
C SER A 51 -5.35 5.41 1.31
N VAL A 52 -5.03 4.12 1.10
CA VAL A 52 -3.65 3.64 1.07
C VAL A 52 -2.95 4.05 -0.23
N TYR A 53 -3.64 4.01 -1.35
CA TYR A 53 -3.13 4.48 -2.64
C TYR A 53 -2.71 5.95 -2.58
N GLU A 54 -3.55 6.83 -2.03
CA GLU A 54 -3.23 8.25 -1.80
C GLU A 54 -2.03 8.41 -0.86
N LEU A 55 -1.94 7.62 0.21
CA LEU A 55 -0.79 7.63 1.11
C LEU A 55 0.51 7.29 0.38
N LEU A 56 0.50 6.28 -0.50
CA LEU A 56 1.66 5.85 -1.28
C LEU A 56 2.08 6.92 -2.30
N GLN A 57 1.13 7.54 -3.02
CA GLN A 57 1.44 8.66 -3.92
C GLN A 57 2.04 9.88 -3.19
N ASN A 58 1.56 10.18 -1.99
CA ASN A 58 2.13 11.26 -1.20
C ASN A 58 3.57 10.97 -0.77
N LEU A 59 3.95 9.71 -0.60
CA LEU A 59 5.34 9.33 -0.27
C LEU A 59 6.29 9.56 -1.45
N THR A 60 5.87 9.27 -2.69
CA THR A 60 6.71 9.50 -3.89
C THR A 60 6.90 11.00 -4.15
N THR A 61 5.88 11.81 -3.86
CA THR A 61 5.95 13.27 -4.06
C THR A 61 6.79 13.98 -3.00
N ALA A 62 6.85 13.45 -1.77
CA ALA A 62 7.56 14.07 -0.66
C ALA A 62 9.07 13.80 -0.62
N ALA A 63 9.53 12.72 -1.27
CA ALA A 63 10.94 12.35 -1.28
C ALA A 63 11.69 13.05 -2.43
N SER A 64 12.92 13.53 -2.18
CA SER A 64 13.75 14.23 -3.18
C SER A 64 15.21 13.80 -3.11
N GLY A 65 15.96 14.02 -4.21
CA GLY A 65 17.36 13.61 -4.31
C GLY A 65 17.53 12.08 -4.37
N GLU A 66 18.67 11.57 -3.91
CA GLU A 66 18.98 10.12 -3.93
C GLU A 66 18.03 9.29 -3.05
N GLU A 67 17.56 9.83 -1.91
CA GLU A 67 16.53 9.16 -1.12
C GLU A 67 15.22 9.04 -1.92
N GLY A 68 14.88 10.04 -2.72
CA GLY A 68 13.71 10.02 -3.60
C GLY A 68 13.72 8.85 -4.58
N THR A 69 14.85 8.60 -5.23
CA THR A 69 14.97 7.48 -6.19
C THR A 69 14.75 6.13 -5.51
N VAL A 70 15.36 5.88 -4.35
CA VAL A 70 15.21 4.59 -3.65
C VAL A 70 13.81 4.40 -3.06
N TYR A 71 13.15 5.50 -2.66
CA TYR A 71 11.74 5.45 -2.25
C TYR A 71 10.83 5.12 -3.42
N ASN A 72 11.03 5.78 -4.55
CA ASN A 72 10.26 5.57 -5.77
C ASN A 72 10.42 4.12 -6.27
N ASP A 73 11.63 3.59 -6.30
CA ASP A 73 11.91 2.18 -6.65
C ASP A 73 11.11 1.18 -5.80
N LEU A 74 10.72 1.56 -4.58
CA LEU A 74 9.92 0.71 -3.69
C LEU A 74 8.42 0.94 -3.85
N VAL A 75 7.99 2.17 -4.09
CA VAL A 75 6.58 2.57 -4.10
C VAL A 75 5.96 2.44 -5.48
N GLU A 76 6.68 2.80 -6.55
CA GLU A 76 6.20 2.77 -7.94
C GLU A 76 5.68 1.38 -8.33
N PRO A 77 6.38 0.25 -8.06
CA PRO A 77 5.83 -1.06 -8.40
C PRO A 77 4.52 -1.41 -7.68
N ILE A 78 4.27 -0.81 -6.52
CA ILE A 78 3.00 -0.98 -5.79
C ILE A 78 1.92 -0.13 -6.45
N LEU A 79 2.24 1.10 -6.84
CA LEU A 79 1.33 2.00 -7.53
C LEU A 79 0.93 1.43 -8.90
N ASP A 80 1.88 0.92 -9.68
CA ASP A 80 1.61 0.30 -11.00
C ASP A 80 0.58 -0.83 -10.91
N VAL A 81 0.69 -1.68 -9.88
CA VAL A 81 -0.29 -2.75 -9.63
C VAL A 81 -1.66 -2.18 -9.25
N LEU A 82 -1.69 -1.15 -8.40
CA LEU A 82 -2.95 -0.52 -8.00
C LEU A 82 -3.61 0.20 -9.18
N ASP A 83 -2.83 0.79 -10.07
CA ASP A 83 -3.29 1.39 -11.32
C ASP A 83 -3.89 0.30 -12.22
N GLU A 84 -3.23 -0.87 -12.40
CA GLU A 84 -3.79 -2.02 -13.15
C GLU A 84 -5.14 -2.48 -12.57
N VAL A 85 -5.25 -2.50 -11.23
CA VAL A 85 -6.52 -2.83 -10.54
C VAL A 85 -7.59 -1.79 -10.82
N TYR A 86 -7.28 -0.49 -10.69
CA TYR A 86 -8.25 0.57 -10.92
C TYR A 86 -8.66 0.69 -12.39
N GLU A 87 -7.72 0.55 -13.33
CA GLU A 87 -8.01 0.48 -14.76
C GLU A 87 -8.92 -0.70 -15.08
N THR A 88 -8.69 -1.88 -14.47
CA THR A 88 -9.56 -3.05 -14.66
C THR A 88 -10.97 -2.77 -14.16
N ILE A 89 -11.11 -2.15 -12.98
CA ILE A 89 -12.42 -1.77 -12.40
C ILE A 89 -13.12 -0.74 -13.29
N GLU A 90 -12.40 0.29 -13.76
CA GLU A 90 -12.95 1.33 -14.64
C GLU A 90 -13.48 0.75 -15.96
N ASN A 91 -12.81 -0.27 -16.49
CA ASN A 91 -13.21 -1.01 -17.68
C ASN A 91 -14.27 -2.10 -17.41
N GLU A 92 -14.95 -2.08 -16.25
CA GLU A 92 -15.96 -3.05 -15.80
C GLU A 92 -15.44 -4.51 -15.73
N GLY A 93 -14.12 -4.70 -15.63
CA GLY A 93 -13.47 -6.00 -15.47
C GLY A 93 -13.42 -6.49 -14.02
N ASP A 94 -13.06 -7.76 -13.86
CA ASP A 94 -12.80 -8.35 -12.54
C ASP A 94 -11.30 -8.20 -12.18
N PRO A 95 -10.94 -7.42 -11.13
CA PRO A 95 -9.56 -7.25 -10.71
C PRO A 95 -9.01 -8.45 -9.90
N THR A 96 -9.85 -9.43 -9.55
CA THR A 96 -9.47 -10.58 -8.73
C THR A 96 -8.22 -11.32 -9.23
N PRO A 97 -8.05 -11.60 -10.54
CA PRO A 97 -6.86 -12.27 -11.04
C PRO A 97 -5.55 -11.50 -10.76
N ILE A 98 -5.58 -10.17 -10.85
CA ILE A 98 -4.44 -9.29 -10.54
C ILE A 98 -4.13 -9.36 -9.05
N ILE A 99 -5.16 -9.19 -8.22
CA ILE A 99 -5.03 -9.24 -6.76
C ILE A 99 -4.48 -10.59 -6.30
N GLU A 100 -4.94 -11.71 -6.86
CA GLU A 100 -4.46 -13.05 -6.52
C GLU A 100 -3.01 -13.27 -6.95
N ARG A 101 -2.64 -12.85 -8.16
CA ARG A 101 -1.25 -12.91 -8.68
C ARG A 101 -0.30 -12.16 -7.74
N GLU A 102 -0.65 -10.94 -7.38
CA GLU A 102 0.22 -10.05 -6.61
C GLU A 102 0.23 -10.41 -5.13
N ARG A 103 -0.88 -10.89 -4.58
CA ARG A 103 -0.94 -11.39 -3.20
C ARG A 103 0.10 -12.49 -2.98
N VAL A 104 0.35 -13.38 -3.95
CA VAL A 104 1.38 -14.41 -3.86
C VAL A 104 2.78 -13.79 -3.81
N LEU A 105 3.07 -12.80 -4.66
CA LEU A 105 4.37 -12.14 -4.75
C LEU A 105 4.72 -11.31 -3.50
N PHE A 106 3.74 -10.61 -2.91
CA PHE A 106 3.94 -9.87 -1.66
C PHE A 106 4.09 -10.77 -0.42
N HIS A 107 3.54 -11.99 -0.44
CA HIS A 107 3.81 -13.01 0.59
C HIS A 107 5.15 -13.72 0.38
N GLN A 108 5.65 -13.79 -0.86
CA GLN A 108 6.92 -14.41 -1.23
C GLN A 108 8.16 -13.52 -1.07
N SER A 109 8.06 -12.38 -0.36
CA SER A 109 9.26 -11.69 0.16
C SER A 109 9.92 -12.48 1.30
N VAL A 110 10.27 -13.74 1.03
CA VAL A 110 11.20 -14.58 1.77
C VAL A 110 12.49 -14.58 0.96
N ILE A 111 13.44 -13.77 1.42
CA ILE A 111 14.89 -13.95 1.26
C ILE A 111 15.40 -13.99 -0.19
N HIS A 112 16.01 -12.89 -0.62
CA HIS A 112 17.34 -12.91 -1.26
C HIS A 112 18.12 -11.67 -0.86
#